data_AF-A0A944L5Z2-F1
#
_entry.id   AF-A0A944L5Z2-F1
#
_cell.length_a   1.000
_cell.length_b   1.000
_cell.length_c   1.000
_cell.angle_alpha   90.00
_cell.angle_beta   90.00
_cell.angle_gamma   90.00
#
_symmetry.space_group_name_H-M   'P 1'
#
loop_
_entity.id
_entity.type
_entity.pdbx_description
1 polymer ?
#
loop_
_entity_poly.entity_id
_entity_poly.type
_entity_poly.pdbx_seq_one_letter_code
_entity_poly.pdbx_strand_id
1 'polypeptide(L)'
;MLRIADTRTGRFVEVPSAHRHQLRICVHLPVIGTGVGTVHLRAPLVGDVLARTAELHGLESLTVLTTPDLSPEQARALGRAMSVLGIHPPATVGVHSLTEPLCAAADVHLAEYGTPGQDAVGGVWMGVGQVSPAPPDEGAPDRGDLLAPEGTDPLAVRMLLLRHAHRTPVTVTSAALAEARRTLKHWRQQVADWAQEPSRPIPADVLRQAHAA
;
A
#
# COMPACT_ATOMS: atom_id res chain seq x y z
N MET A 1 0.82 -13.29 -15.62
CA MET A 1 0.08 -14.12 -14.66
C MET A 1 0.53 -13.75 -13.26
N LEU A 2 -0.32 -13.06 -12.49
CA LEU A 2 0.03 -12.54 -11.17
C LEU A 2 -0.14 -13.65 -10.12
N ARG A 3 0.85 -13.82 -9.22
CA ARG A 3 0.78 -14.79 -8.12
C ARG A 3 1.02 -14.09 -6.80
N ILE A 4 0.20 -14.43 -5.81
CA ILE A 4 0.19 -13.81 -4.48
C ILE A 4 0.39 -14.90 -3.42
N ALA A 5 1.22 -14.62 -2.42
CA ALA A 5 1.39 -15.53 -1.28
C ALA A 5 0.16 -15.45 -0.37
N ASP A 6 -0.56 -16.56 -0.21
CA ASP A 6 -1.61 -16.68 0.81
C ASP A 6 -0.94 -16.84 2.18
N THR A 7 -1.20 -15.89 3.07
CA THR A 7 -0.62 -15.82 4.41
C THR A 7 -1.03 -17.00 5.28
N ARG A 8 -2.21 -17.58 5.05
CA ARG A 8 -2.71 -18.74 5.80
C ARG A 8 -1.92 -20.00 5.46
N THR A 9 -1.55 -20.17 4.20
CA THR A 9 -0.92 -21.41 3.70
C THR A 9 0.57 -21.27 3.38
N GLY A 10 1.08 -20.05 3.27
CA GLY A 10 2.42 -19.73 2.80
C GLY A 10 2.65 -20.01 1.31
N ARG A 11 1.62 -20.42 0.56
CA ARG A 11 1.75 -20.82 -0.86
C ARG A 11 1.41 -19.67 -1.80
N PHE A 12 2.08 -19.64 -2.95
CA PHE A 12 1.76 -18.71 -4.04
C PHE A 12 0.56 -19.21 -4.86
N VAL A 13 -0.53 -18.44 -4.81
CA VAL A 13 -1.78 -18.66 -5.54
C VAL A 13 -1.85 -17.70 -6.73
N GLU A 14 -2.33 -18.17 -7.87
CA GLU A 14 -2.57 -17.32 -9.05
C GLU A 14 -3.85 -16.49 -8.87
N VAL A 15 -3.79 -15.22 -9.27
CA VAL A 15 -4.91 -14.29 -9.15
C VAL A 15 -5.06 -13.44 -10.42
N PRO A 16 -6.29 -13.21 -10.94
CA PRO A 16 -7.55 -13.83 -10.53
C PRO A 16 -7.62 -15.31 -10.92
N SER A 17 -8.33 -16.12 -10.13
CA SER A 17 -8.28 -17.59 -10.24
C SER A 17 -9.09 -18.17 -11.42
N ALA A 18 -9.93 -17.38 -12.11
CA ALA A 18 -10.54 -17.76 -13.40
C ALA A 18 -11.23 -16.58 -14.14
N HIS A 19 -11.02 -16.52 -15.46
CA HIS A 19 -11.85 -15.88 -16.51
C HIS A 19 -12.29 -14.41 -16.38
N ARG A 20 -11.71 -13.67 -15.43
CA ARG A 20 -11.99 -12.24 -15.27
C ARG A 20 -10.71 -11.46 -15.47
N HIS A 21 -10.77 -10.43 -16.32
CA HIS A 21 -9.73 -9.42 -16.38
C HIS A 21 -9.77 -8.46 -15.18
N GLN A 22 -10.63 -8.72 -14.18
CA GLN A 22 -10.79 -7.88 -13.00
C GLN A 22 -10.26 -8.59 -11.75
N LEU A 23 -9.50 -7.86 -10.95
CA LEU A 23 -8.99 -8.23 -9.63
C LEU A 23 -9.68 -7.41 -8.55
N ARG A 24 -10.46 -8.07 -7.68
CA ARG A 24 -11.11 -7.41 -6.53
C ARG A 24 -10.25 -7.51 -5.29
N ILE A 25 -9.87 -6.35 -4.75
CA ILE A 25 -8.98 -6.22 -3.60
C ILE A 25 -9.79 -5.61 -2.46
N CYS A 26 -10.01 -6.36 -1.39
CA CYS A 26 -10.64 -5.84 -0.17
C CYS A 26 -9.56 -5.56 0.87
N VAL A 27 -9.39 -4.28 1.23
CA VAL A 27 -8.48 -3.82 2.27
C VAL A 27 -9.28 -3.59 3.54
N HIS A 28 -8.92 -4.32 4.59
CA HIS A 28 -9.52 -4.21 5.91
C HIS A 28 -8.68 -3.29 6.78
N LEU A 29 -9.20 -2.11 7.06
CA LEU A 29 -8.53 -1.16 7.95
C LEU A 29 -8.56 -1.72 9.38
N PRO A 30 -7.43 -1.70 10.12
CA PRO A 30 -7.42 -2.14 11.51
C PRO A 30 -8.30 -1.23 12.37
N VAL A 31 -8.66 -1.69 13.57
CA VAL A 31 -9.43 -0.90 14.53
C VAL A 31 -8.70 0.42 14.80
N ILE A 32 -9.39 1.53 14.56
CA ILE A 32 -8.88 2.88 14.82
C ILE A 32 -9.34 3.27 16.22
N GLY A 33 -8.39 3.63 17.08
CA GLY A 33 -8.66 4.21 18.38
C GLY A 33 -9.02 5.69 18.25
N THR A 34 -8.25 6.56 18.89
CA THR A 34 -8.58 7.99 19.02
C THR A 34 -8.16 8.86 17.83
N GLY A 35 -7.42 8.35 16.84
CA GLY A 35 -6.95 9.16 15.70
C GLY A 35 -6.49 8.34 14.49
N VAL A 36 -6.51 8.97 13.31
CA VAL A 36 -6.05 8.37 12.05
C VAL A 36 -4.60 8.79 11.76
N GLY A 37 -3.65 7.94 12.13
CA GLY A 37 -2.21 8.15 11.89
C GLY A 37 -1.60 7.30 10.78
N THR A 38 -0.28 7.47 10.56
CA THR A 38 0.53 6.63 9.64
C THR A 38 0.40 5.14 9.95
N VAL A 39 0.10 4.82 11.22
CA VAL A 39 -0.10 3.47 11.72
C VAL A 39 -1.20 2.71 10.97
N HIS A 40 -2.21 3.41 10.43
CA HIS A 40 -3.34 2.80 9.73
C HIS A 40 -3.18 2.77 8.20
N LEU A 41 -2.15 3.41 7.65
CA LEU A 41 -2.04 3.59 6.19
C LEU A 41 -1.31 2.47 5.46
N ARG A 42 -0.61 1.58 6.17
CA ARG A 42 0.22 0.58 5.50
C ARG A 42 -0.60 -0.45 4.73
N ALA A 43 -1.72 -0.92 5.27
CA ALA A 43 -2.60 -1.85 4.55
C ALA A 43 -3.21 -1.21 3.29
N PRO A 44 -3.82 0.00 3.35
CA PRO A 44 -4.23 0.74 2.14
C PRO A 44 -3.10 0.97 1.14
N LEU A 45 -1.89 1.29 1.61
CA LEU A 45 -0.73 1.53 0.77
C LEU A 45 -0.26 0.26 0.04
N VAL A 46 -0.22 -0.88 0.73
CA VAL A 46 0.10 -2.18 0.11
C VAL A 46 -1.00 -2.57 -0.88
N GLY A 47 -2.27 -2.27 -0.57
CA GLY A 47 -3.39 -2.47 -1.48
C GLY A 47 -3.26 -1.65 -2.77
N ASP A 48 -2.91 -0.37 -2.68
CA ASP A 48 -2.64 0.50 -3.83
C ASP A 48 -1.46 0.00 -4.69
N VAL A 49 -0.37 -0.44 -4.06
CA VAL A 49 0.76 -1.03 -4.79
C VAL A 49 0.34 -2.32 -5.51
N LEU A 50 -0.47 -3.17 -4.86
CA LEU A 50 -1.00 -4.39 -5.47
C LEU A 50 -1.90 -4.07 -6.66
N ALA A 51 -2.82 -3.12 -6.52
CA ALA A 51 -3.72 -2.65 -7.57
C ALA A 51 -2.92 -2.19 -8.80
N ARG A 52 -1.94 -1.30 -8.61
CA ARG A 52 -1.06 -0.82 -9.68
C ARG A 52 -0.25 -1.95 -10.32
N THR A 53 0.22 -2.90 -9.52
CA THR A 53 0.97 -4.06 -10.03
C THR A 53 0.07 -4.94 -10.89
N ALA A 54 -1.19 -5.15 -10.48
CA ALA A 54 -2.16 -5.91 -11.26
C ALA A 54 -2.49 -5.22 -12.60
N GLU A 55 -2.67 -3.90 -12.59
CA GLU A 55 -2.89 -3.09 -13.78
C GLU A 55 -1.71 -3.12 -14.76
N LEU A 56 -0.48 -3.06 -14.25
CA LEU A 56 0.73 -3.25 -15.06
C LEU A 56 0.80 -4.64 -15.71
N HIS A 57 0.08 -5.63 -15.16
CA HIS A 57 -0.06 -6.97 -15.71
C HIS A 57 -1.36 -7.17 -16.52
N GLY A 58 -2.07 -6.10 -16.87
CA GLY A 58 -3.25 -6.13 -17.73
C GLY A 58 -4.55 -6.54 -17.04
N LEU A 59 -4.61 -6.43 -15.71
CA LEU A 59 -5.83 -6.64 -14.92
C LEU A 59 -6.46 -5.29 -14.54
N GLU A 60 -7.76 -5.16 -14.67
CA GLU A 60 -8.53 -4.09 -14.03
C GLU A 60 -8.56 -4.31 -12.51
N SER A 61 -8.21 -3.30 -11.72
CA SER A 61 -8.28 -3.40 -10.27
C SER A 61 -9.56 -2.76 -9.73
N LEU A 62 -10.22 -3.41 -8.77
CA LEU A 62 -11.31 -2.86 -7.99
C LEU A 62 -10.95 -2.92 -6.51
N THR A 63 -10.61 -1.78 -5.94
CA THR A 63 -10.26 -1.69 -4.51
C THR A 63 -11.47 -1.33 -3.66
N VAL A 64 -11.75 -2.15 -2.66
CA VAL A 64 -12.74 -1.91 -1.60
C VAL A 64 -11.98 -1.66 -0.31
N LEU A 65 -12.35 -0.61 0.44
CA LEU A 65 -11.82 -0.36 1.77
C LEU A 65 -12.93 -0.63 2.80
N THR A 66 -12.69 -1.49 3.78
CA THR A 66 -13.59 -1.64 4.93
C THR A 66 -13.01 -0.92 6.12
N THR A 67 -13.83 -0.07 6.77
CA THR A 67 -13.40 0.74 7.90
C THR A 67 -14.23 0.43 9.14
N PRO A 68 -13.68 0.53 10.36
CA PRO A 68 -14.51 0.55 11.56
C PRO A 68 -15.52 1.71 11.49
N ASP A 69 -16.43 1.81 12.45
CA ASP A 69 -17.34 2.94 12.52
C ASP A 69 -16.54 4.23 12.75
N LEU A 70 -16.37 5.02 11.68
CA LEU A 70 -15.58 6.24 11.67
C LEU A 70 -16.50 7.44 11.72
N SER A 71 -16.18 8.41 12.58
CA SER A 71 -16.81 9.71 12.50
C SER A 71 -16.55 10.36 11.13
N PRO A 72 -17.43 11.28 10.65
CA PRO A 72 -17.20 11.99 9.40
C PRO A 72 -15.87 12.74 9.35
N GLU A 73 -15.38 13.21 10.50
CA GLU A 73 -14.09 13.86 10.62
C GLU A 73 -12.93 12.86 10.44
N GLN A 74 -13.00 11.70 11.09
CA GLN A 74 -12.00 10.63 10.94
C GLN A 74 -11.96 10.11 9.50
N ALA A 75 -13.11 9.93 8.85
CA ALA A 75 -13.18 9.53 7.45
C ALA A 75 -12.51 10.56 6.51
N ARG A 76 -12.74 11.86 6.75
CA ARG A 76 -12.07 12.94 6.00
C ARG A 76 -10.57 12.98 6.26
N ALA A 77 -10.15 12.78 7.52
CA ALA A 77 -8.74 12.71 7.89
C ALA A 77 -8.04 11.54 7.19
N LEU A 78 -8.66 10.37 7.16
CA LEU A 78 -8.18 9.19 6.43
C LEU A 78 -8.05 9.47 4.92
N GLY A 79 -9.05 10.10 4.30
CA GLY A 79 -8.98 10.46 2.89
C GLY A 79 -7.83 11.41 2.56
N ARG A 80 -7.62 12.45 3.39
CA ARG A 80 -6.47 13.37 3.24
C ARG A 80 -5.14 12.64 3.42
N ALA A 81 -5.04 11.81 4.44
CA ALA A 81 -3.87 10.99 4.74
C ALA A 81 -3.48 10.07 3.59
N MET A 82 -4.46 9.37 3.00
CA MET A 82 -4.27 8.53 1.82
C MET A 82 -3.79 9.36 0.62
N SER A 83 -4.44 10.51 0.36
CA SER A 83 -4.06 11.41 -0.73
C SER A 83 -2.62 11.92 -0.60
N VAL A 84 -2.19 12.29 0.63
CA VAL A 84 -0.82 12.77 0.91
C VAL A 84 0.22 11.69 0.60
N LEU A 85 -0.08 10.42 0.87
CA LEU A 85 0.80 9.30 0.52
C LEU A 85 0.67 8.81 -0.93
N GLY A 86 -0.15 9.48 -1.76
CA GLY A 86 -0.39 9.09 -3.15
C GLY A 86 -1.10 7.74 -3.30
N ILE A 87 -1.92 7.37 -2.31
CA ILE A 87 -2.76 6.16 -2.36
C ILE A 87 -4.01 6.50 -3.18
N HIS A 88 -4.30 5.70 -4.21
CA HIS A 88 -5.51 5.89 -5.01
C HIS A 88 -6.77 5.66 -4.14
N PRO A 89 -7.81 6.51 -4.24
CA PRO A 89 -9.03 6.30 -3.49
C PRO A 89 -9.67 4.94 -3.83
N PRO A 90 -10.21 4.21 -2.85
CA PRO A 90 -10.91 2.97 -3.13
C PRO A 90 -12.19 3.25 -3.92
N ALA A 91 -12.61 2.31 -4.77
CA ALA A 91 -13.83 2.43 -5.55
C ALA A 91 -15.09 2.49 -4.65
N THR A 92 -15.02 1.85 -3.48
CA THR A 92 -16.07 1.93 -2.47
C THR A 92 -15.49 1.77 -1.06
N VAL A 93 -16.17 2.36 -0.09
CA VAL A 93 -15.86 2.25 1.34
C VAL A 93 -17.06 1.62 2.04
N GLY A 94 -16.82 0.52 2.77
CA GLY A 94 -17.84 -0.23 3.48
C GLY A 94 -17.54 -0.37 4.97
N VAL A 95 -18.48 -0.95 5.70
CA VAL A 95 -18.30 -1.26 7.13
C VAL A 95 -17.33 -2.42 7.29
N HIS A 96 -16.49 -2.37 8.33
CA HIS A 96 -15.57 -3.45 8.68
C HIS A 96 -16.31 -4.72 9.09
N SER A 97 -16.52 -5.57 8.10
CA SER A 97 -17.11 -6.89 8.27
C SER A 97 -16.51 -7.82 7.23
N LEU A 98 -16.01 -8.96 7.71
CA LEU A 98 -15.43 -10.00 6.85
C LEU A 98 -16.48 -10.68 5.96
N THR A 99 -17.76 -10.57 6.33
CA THR A 99 -18.90 -11.18 5.62
C THR A 99 -19.74 -10.17 4.84
N GLU A 100 -19.31 -8.90 4.77
CA GLU A 100 -19.98 -7.89 3.95
C GLU A 100 -19.98 -8.31 2.47
N PRO A 101 -21.12 -8.21 1.75
CA PRO A 101 -21.21 -8.66 0.36
C PRO A 101 -20.16 -8.07 -0.57
N LEU A 102 -19.73 -6.83 -0.30
CA LEU A 102 -18.67 -6.14 -1.05
C LEU A 102 -17.32 -6.86 -0.97
N CYS A 103 -17.02 -7.49 0.17
CA CYS A 103 -15.76 -8.18 0.40
C CYS A 103 -15.88 -9.70 0.31
N ALA A 104 -17.05 -10.29 0.52
CA ALA A 104 -17.24 -11.74 0.47
C ALA A 104 -16.82 -12.37 -0.89
N ALA A 105 -16.85 -11.57 -1.97
CA ALA A 105 -16.44 -11.98 -3.32
C ALA A 105 -15.08 -11.39 -3.76
N ALA A 106 -14.24 -10.91 -2.83
CA ALA A 106 -12.93 -10.39 -3.16
C ALA A 106 -11.96 -11.53 -3.51
N ASP A 107 -11.10 -11.29 -4.50
CA ASP A 107 -10.05 -12.23 -4.89
C ASP A 107 -8.88 -12.18 -3.89
N VAL A 108 -8.64 -10.99 -3.31
CA VAL A 108 -7.56 -10.74 -2.35
C VAL A 108 -8.08 -9.93 -1.16
N HIS A 109 -7.75 -10.38 0.04
CA HIS A 109 -7.99 -9.68 1.30
C HIS A 109 -6.67 -9.20 1.90
N LEU A 110 -6.60 -7.91 2.23
CA LEU A 110 -5.47 -7.33 2.97
C LEU A 110 -5.95 -6.95 4.36
N ALA A 111 -5.24 -7.41 5.39
CA ALA A 111 -5.51 -7.07 6.79
C ALA A 111 -4.20 -7.16 7.59
N GLU A 112 -4.23 -6.75 8.84
CA GLU A 112 -3.00 -6.51 9.62
C GLU A 112 -2.17 -7.72 10.09
N TYR A 113 -2.07 -8.86 9.41
CA TYR A 113 -1.32 -10.05 9.91
C TYR A 113 -1.72 -10.55 11.33
N GLY A 114 -2.31 -11.74 11.38
CA GLY A 114 -2.83 -12.30 12.64
C GLY A 114 -4.22 -11.80 13.01
N THR A 115 -4.88 -11.03 12.12
CA THR A 115 -6.30 -10.71 12.24
C THR A 115 -7.12 -12.01 12.34
N PRO A 116 -8.00 -12.16 13.34
CA PRO A 116 -8.84 -13.36 13.46
C PRO A 116 -9.90 -13.43 12.35
N GLY A 117 -10.39 -14.63 12.05
CA GLY A 117 -11.50 -14.85 11.10
C GLY A 117 -11.09 -14.97 9.62
N GLN A 118 -9.79 -15.08 9.33
CA GLN A 118 -9.26 -15.23 7.96
C GLN A 118 -9.71 -16.54 7.28
N ASP A 119 -10.00 -17.58 8.06
CA ASP A 119 -10.42 -18.88 7.52
C ASP A 119 -11.89 -18.91 7.11
N ALA A 120 -12.69 -17.94 7.56
CA ALA A 120 -14.13 -17.87 7.28
C ALA A 120 -14.46 -17.25 5.91
N VAL A 121 -13.47 -16.63 5.24
CA VAL A 121 -13.67 -15.92 3.97
C VAL A 121 -12.84 -16.57 2.87
N GLY A 122 -13.43 -16.64 1.67
CA GLY A 122 -12.75 -17.07 0.44
C GLY A 122 -11.66 -16.08 0.00
N GLY A 123 -11.05 -16.35 -1.16
CA GLY A 123 -9.98 -15.50 -1.70
C GLY A 123 -8.62 -15.71 -1.01
N VAL A 124 -7.62 -15.00 -1.52
CA VAL A 124 -6.23 -15.03 -1.04
C VAL A 124 -6.03 -14.00 0.07
N TRP A 125 -5.43 -14.40 1.19
CA TRP A 125 -5.15 -13.49 2.30
C TRP A 125 -3.71 -12.98 2.28
N MET A 126 -3.53 -11.67 2.39
CA MET A 126 -2.24 -11.01 2.53
C MET A 126 -2.18 -10.25 3.86
N GLY A 127 -1.37 -10.77 4.79
CA GLY A 127 -1.15 -10.15 6.10
C GLY A 127 -0.11 -9.03 6.00
N VAL A 128 -0.52 -7.83 6.41
CA VAL A 128 0.31 -6.63 6.43
C VAL A 128 0.83 -6.41 7.84
N GLY A 129 2.15 -6.38 8.00
CA GLY A 129 2.79 -6.19 9.28
C GLY A 129 2.42 -4.85 9.91
N GLN A 130 2.25 -4.89 11.22
CA GLN A 130 1.84 -3.75 12.01
C GLN A 130 2.76 -2.55 11.90
N VAL A 131 2.20 -1.35 12.08
CA VAL A 131 2.97 -0.11 12.16
C VAL A 131 2.81 0.47 13.55
N SER A 132 3.92 0.68 14.24
CA SER A 132 3.92 1.25 15.58
C SER A 132 4.74 2.54 15.59
N PRO A 133 4.29 3.60 16.29
CA PRO A 133 5.17 4.71 16.60
C PRO A 133 6.30 4.20 17.53
N ALA A 134 7.46 4.85 17.50
CA ALA A 134 8.39 4.69 18.62
C ALA A 134 7.69 5.08 19.93
N PRO A 135 8.00 4.40 21.06
CA PRO A 135 7.54 4.87 22.36
C PRO A 135 7.99 6.33 22.55
N PRO A 136 7.16 7.18 23.18
CA PRO A 136 7.59 8.52 23.50
C PRO A 136 8.84 8.44 24.38
N ASP A 137 9.88 9.21 24.03
CA ASP A 137 10.90 9.54 25.02
C ASP A 137 10.19 10.23 26.20
N GLU A 138 10.58 9.90 27.44
CA GLU A 138 10.00 10.55 28.63
C GLU A 138 10.05 12.08 28.47
N GLY A 139 8.87 12.70 28.32
CA GLY A 139 8.71 14.16 28.18
C GLY A 139 8.36 14.69 26.79
N ALA A 140 8.21 13.84 25.75
CA ALA A 140 7.75 14.29 24.42
C ALA A 140 6.22 14.22 24.28
N PRO A 141 5.54 15.23 23.67
CA PRO A 141 4.11 15.17 23.44
C PRO A 141 3.71 14.00 22.54
N ASP A 142 2.52 13.45 22.79
CA ASP A 142 1.95 12.31 22.09
C ASP A 142 1.95 12.53 20.57
N ARG A 143 2.72 11.71 19.84
CA ARG A 143 2.91 11.82 18.39
C ARG A 143 1.89 10.97 17.62
N GLY A 144 0.66 10.85 18.12
CA GLY A 144 -0.42 10.12 17.44
C GLY A 144 -0.68 10.60 16.01
N ASP A 145 -0.43 11.89 15.74
CA ASP A 145 -0.53 12.52 14.43
C ASP A 145 0.82 12.55 13.67
N LEU A 146 1.38 11.36 13.39
CA LEU A 146 2.57 11.26 12.51
C LEU A 146 2.31 11.71 11.05
N LEU A 147 1.06 11.98 10.69
CA LEU A 147 0.70 12.57 9.39
C LEU A 147 0.59 14.10 9.42
N ALA A 148 0.80 14.72 10.59
CA ALA A 148 0.79 16.17 10.73
C ALA A 148 1.79 16.74 11.77
N PRO A 149 3.09 16.39 11.78
CA PRO A 149 4.09 17.41 12.04
C PRO A 149 4.28 18.14 10.71
N GLU A 150 3.90 19.41 10.65
CA GLU A 150 4.35 20.33 9.60
C GLU A 150 5.84 20.05 9.31
N GLY A 151 6.16 19.46 8.16
CA GLY A 151 7.53 19.12 7.75
C GLY A 151 7.91 17.64 7.54
N THR A 152 7.00 16.66 7.73
CA THR A 152 7.32 15.26 7.38
C THR A 152 7.12 15.01 5.88
N ASP A 153 8.22 14.69 5.16
CA ASP A 153 8.19 14.33 3.72
C ASP A 153 7.32 13.08 3.47
N PRO A 154 6.18 13.21 2.76
CA PRO A 154 5.26 12.10 2.50
C PRO A 154 5.91 10.93 1.76
N LEU A 155 6.86 11.21 0.86
CA LEU A 155 7.56 10.16 0.13
C LEU A 155 8.50 9.38 1.04
N ALA A 156 9.09 10.02 2.05
CA ALA A 156 9.90 9.33 3.05
C ALA A 156 9.05 8.38 3.91
N VAL A 157 7.82 8.79 4.27
CA VAL A 157 6.86 7.91 4.95
C VAL A 157 6.51 6.73 4.06
N ARG A 158 6.12 6.98 2.79
CA ARG A 158 5.81 5.92 1.82
C ARG A 158 6.99 4.95 1.66
N MET A 159 8.21 5.47 1.53
CA MET A 159 9.43 4.67 1.42
C MET A 159 9.68 3.84 2.67
N LEU A 160 9.50 4.40 3.88
CA LEU A 160 9.66 3.67 5.13
C LEU A 160 8.67 2.49 5.24
N LEU A 161 7.41 2.70 4.84
CA LEU A 161 6.36 1.69 4.92
C LEU A 161 6.53 0.56 3.88
N LEU A 162 7.13 0.85 2.72
CA LEU A 162 7.30 -0.10 1.60
C LEU A 162 8.67 -0.76 1.53
N ARG A 163 9.72 -0.20 2.15
CA ARG A 163 11.08 -0.77 2.08
C ARG A 163 11.23 -2.13 2.77
N HIS A 164 10.28 -2.48 3.64
CA HIS A 164 10.25 -3.76 4.36
C HIS A 164 9.22 -4.68 3.69
N ALA A 165 9.48 -6.00 3.72
CA ALA A 165 8.49 -6.98 3.26
C ALA A 165 7.13 -6.70 3.91
N HIS A 166 6.05 -6.83 3.14
CA HIS A 166 4.71 -6.40 3.56
C HIS A 166 4.28 -6.97 4.92
N ARG A 167 4.69 -8.21 5.25
CA ARG A 167 4.41 -8.88 6.54
C ARG A 167 5.27 -8.42 7.72
N THR A 168 6.43 -7.80 7.48
CA THR A 168 7.37 -7.42 8.54
C THR A 168 6.87 -6.16 9.23
N PRO A 169 6.65 -6.12 10.56
CA PRO A 169 6.24 -4.90 11.26
C PRO A 169 7.21 -3.73 11.06
N VAL A 170 6.71 -2.50 11.15
CA VAL A 170 7.49 -1.27 10.94
C VAL A 170 7.34 -0.34 12.13
N THR A 171 8.46 0.02 12.75
CA THR A 171 8.49 1.07 13.78
C THR A 171 8.83 2.40 13.14
N VAL A 172 7.99 3.41 13.34
CA VAL A 172 8.20 4.77 12.81
C VAL A 172 9.02 5.57 13.82
N THR A 173 10.27 5.84 13.46
CA THR A 173 11.19 6.67 14.25
C THR A 173 11.71 7.84 13.40
N SER A 174 12.18 8.91 14.06
CA SER A 174 12.81 10.04 13.38
C SER A 174 14.05 9.61 12.58
N ALA A 175 14.84 8.69 13.12
CA ALA A 175 16.01 8.11 12.46
C ALA A 175 15.62 7.26 11.23
N ALA A 176 14.56 6.45 11.33
CA ALA A 176 14.06 5.65 10.22
C ALA A 176 13.52 6.53 9.08
N LEU A 177 12.83 7.62 9.40
CA LEU A 177 12.38 8.61 8.42
C LEU A 177 13.55 9.39 7.79
N ALA A 178 14.57 9.73 8.58
CA ALA A 178 15.78 10.36 8.05
C ALA A 178 16.53 9.45 7.08
N GLU A 179 16.60 8.15 7.38
CA GLU A 179 17.20 7.16 6.49
C GLU A 179 16.41 7.00 5.19
N ALA A 180 15.08 6.94 5.27
CA ALA A 180 14.23 6.92 4.09
C ALA A 180 14.44 8.17 3.21
N ARG A 181 14.56 9.37 3.80
CA ARG A 181 14.90 10.61 3.07
C ARG A 181 16.25 10.54 2.38
N ARG A 182 17.29 10.03 3.06
CA ARG A 182 18.63 9.84 2.47
C ARG A 182 18.59 8.90 1.27
N THR A 183 17.89 7.78 1.41
CA THR A 183 17.72 6.81 0.31
C THR A 183 17.02 7.44 -0.89
N LEU A 184 15.92 8.17 -0.67
CA LEU A 184 15.20 8.88 -1.74
C LEU A 184 16.07 9.94 -2.42
N LYS A 185 16.82 10.73 -1.65
CA LYS A 185 17.76 11.71 -2.21
C LYS A 185 18.80 11.04 -3.11
N HIS A 186 19.37 9.92 -2.65
CA HIS A 186 20.34 9.16 -3.42
C HIS A 186 19.76 8.61 -4.73
N TRP A 187 18.55 8.04 -4.70
CA TRP A 187 17.89 7.55 -5.93
C TRP A 187 17.54 8.67 -6.89
N ARG A 188 17.06 9.82 -6.40
CA ARG A 188 16.81 10.99 -7.26
C ARG A 188 18.08 11.50 -7.92
N GLN A 189 19.21 11.49 -7.20
CA GLN A 189 20.51 11.83 -7.78
C GLN A 189 20.89 10.84 -8.88
N GLN A 190 20.77 9.52 -8.64
CA GLN A 190 21.06 8.53 -9.67
C GLN A 190 20.20 8.70 -10.92
N VAL A 191 18.90 8.96 -10.76
CA VAL A 191 18.00 9.24 -11.91
C VAL A 191 18.41 10.51 -12.63
N ALA A 192 18.81 11.56 -11.91
CA ALA A 192 19.28 12.80 -12.50
C ALA A 192 20.58 12.59 -13.29
N ASP A 193 21.52 11.83 -12.74
CA ASP A 193 22.78 11.48 -13.39
C ASP A 193 22.51 10.66 -14.66
N TRP A 194 21.65 9.63 -14.59
CA TRP A 194 21.24 8.83 -15.76
C TRP A 194 20.53 9.66 -16.84
N ALA A 195 19.78 10.69 -16.46
CA ALA A 195 19.14 11.58 -17.42
C ALA A 195 20.15 12.48 -18.17
N GLN A 196 21.38 12.64 -17.65
CA GLN A 196 22.49 13.33 -18.32
C GLN A 196 23.40 12.39 -19.11
N GLU A 197 23.26 11.07 -18.94
CA GLU A 197 24.05 10.09 -19.71
C GLU A 197 23.56 10.04 -21.17
N PRO A 198 24.49 10.01 -22.14
CA PRO A 198 24.12 9.89 -23.55
C PRO A 198 23.35 8.57 -23.78
N SER A 199 22.19 8.66 -24.42
CA SER A 199 21.45 7.47 -24.81
C SER A 199 22.28 6.63 -25.79
N ARG A 200 22.17 5.31 -25.70
CA ARG A 200 22.73 4.43 -26.73
C ARG A 200 22.03 4.68 -28.07
N PRO A 201 22.73 4.54 -29.21
CA PRO A 201 22.11 4.62 -30.52
C PRO A 201 20.90 3.68 -30.59
N ILE A 202 19.82 4.15 -31.21
CA ILE A 202 18.65 3.31 -31.48
C ILE A 202 19.11 2.12 -32.35
N PRO A 203 18.79 0.87 -31.98
CA PRO A 203 19.11 -0.29 -32.79
C PRO A 203 18.62 -0.14 -34.24
N ALA A 204 19.47 -0.46 -35.21
CA ALA A 204 19.22 -0.18 -36.63
C ALA A 204 17.95 -0.88 -37.18
N ASP A 205 17.58 -2.01 -36.61
CA ASP A 205 16.34 -2.73 -36.89
C ASP A 205 15.09 -1.97 -36.45
N VAL A 206 15.10 -1.40 -35.24
CA VAL A 206 14.01 -0.55 -34.73
C VAL A 206 13.88 0.72 -35.57
N LEU A 207 15.01 1.34 -35.94
CA LEU A 207 15.01 2.53 -36.80
C LEU A 207 14.41 2.24 -38.19
N ARG A 208 14.73 1.08 -38.79
CA ARG A 208 14.15 0.65 -40.06
C ARG A 208 12.65 0.38 -39.97
N GLN A 209 12.18 -0.24 -38.89
CA GLN A 209 10.75 -0.48 -38.68
C GLN A 209 9.96 0.84 -38.53
N ALA A 210 10.51 1.81 -37.78
CA ALA A 210 9.87 3.11 -37.61
C ALA A 210 9.77 3.92 -38.92
N HIS A 211 10.75 3.79 -39.82
CA HIS A 211 10.71 4.44 -41.15
C HIS A 211 9.84 3.72 -42.18
N ALA A 212 9.47 2.46 -41.92
CA ALA A 212 8.62 1.66 -42.81
C ALA A 212 7.12 1.72 -42.45
N ALA A 213 6.77 2.37 -41.34
CA ALA A 213 5.40 2.61 -40.87
C ALA A 213 4.93 4.03 -41.25
#